data_AF-A0A7I4Y6U0-F1
#
_entry.id   AF-A0A7I4Y6U0-F1
#
_cell.length_a   1.000
_cell.length_b   1.000
_cell.length_c   1.000
_cell.angle_alpha   90.00
_cell.angle_beta   90.00
_cell.angle_gamma   90.00
#
_symmetry.space_group_name_H-M   'P 1'
#
loop_
_entity.id
_entity.type
_entity.pdbx_description
1 polymer ?
#
loop_
_entity_poly.entity_id
_entity_poly.type
_entity_poly.pdbx_seq_one_letter_code
_entity_poly.pdbx_strand_id
1 'polypeptide(L)'
;MLAPRVFLVFALAAAVLAESADELEQWTQASKCNCCKVVMTDIKAILINITGKLEPVFHKAIGAACQRYIKIQPFEKICEFISETLLHPLFEWLLKKEGEIDPEFDCQYMKLCPRPKGFEVFLRMLKVADVPDFH
;
A
#
# COMPACT_ATOMS: atom_id res chain seq x y z
N MET A 1 32.87 -27.01 -0.32
CA MET A 1 33.22 -25.94 -1.29
C MET A 1 31.94 -25.19 -1.65
N LEU A 2 31.59 -24.14 -0.90
CA LEU A 2 30.32 -23.38 -1.03
C LEU A 2 30.54 -21.89 -1.37
N ALA A 3 31.77 -21.53 -1.75
CA ALA A 3 32.17 -20.13 -1.90
C ALA A 3 31.62 -19.41 -3.16
N PRO A 4 31.51 -20.00 -4.37
CA PRO A 4 31.38 -19.19 -5.59
C PRO A 4 29.99 -18.58 -5.78
N ARG A 5 28.94 -19.19 -5.21
CA ARG A 5 27.55 -18.69 -5.33
C ARG A 5 27.26 -17.52 -4.41
N VAL A 6 27.93 -17.45 -3.26
CA VAL A 6 27.75 -16.38 -2.29
C VAL A 6 28.37 -15.08 -2.83
N PHE A 7 29.55 -15.16 -3.47
CA PHE A 7 30.20 -13.99 -4.08
C PHE A 7 29.40 -13.37 -5.24
N LEU A 8 28.65 -14.16 -6.02
CA LEU A 8 27.80 -13.63 -7.10
C LEU A 8 26.61 -12.81 -6.57
N VAL A 9 26.02 -13.22 -5.45
CA VAL A 9 24.92 -12.48 -4.81
C VAL A 9 25.42 -11.16 -4.23
N PHE A 10 26.62 -11.14 -3.64
CA PHE A 10 27.25 -9.90 -3.17
C PHE A 10 27.68 -8.96 -4.31
N ALA A 11 28.12 -9.49 -5.45
CA ALA A 11 28.47 -8.67 -6.60
C ALA A 11 27.24 -8.00 -7.24
N LEU A 12 26.10 -8.68 -7.29
CA LEU A 12 24.83 -8.10 -7.75
C LEU A 12 24.34 -7.02 -6.78
N ALA A 13 24.41 -7.26 -5.45
CA ALA A 13 24.05 -6.25 -4.46
C ALA A 13 24.97 -5.01 -4.53
N ALA A 14 26.27 -5.20 -4.77
CA ALA A 14 27.22 -4.10 -4.93
C ALA A 14 27.00 -3.32 -6.24
N ALA A 15 26.61 -3.98 -7.34
CA ALA A 15 26.29 -3.30 -8.59
C ALA A 15 25.01 -2.43 -8.49
N VAL A 16 23.98 -2.94 -7.79
CA VAL A 16 22.75 -2.18 -7.53
C VAL A 16 23.01 -0.97 -6.61
N LEU A 17 23.94 -1.09 -5.67
CA LEU A 17 24.36 0.04 -4.82
C LEU A 17 25.26 1.03 -5.57
N ALA A 18 26.12 0.55 -6.48
CA ALA A 18 27.03 1.40 -7.26
C ALA A 18 26.29 2.28 -8.29
N GLU A 19 25.19 1.79 -8.89
CA GLU A 19 24.33 2.62 -9.77
C GLU A 19 23.56 3.71 -8.99
N SER A 20 23.45 3.61 -7.66
CA SER A 20 22.82 4.63 -6.82
C SER A 20 23.79 5.69 -6.27
N ALA A 21 25.10 5.51 -6.48
CA ALA A 21 26.13 6.32 -5.83
C ALA A 21 26.60 7.53 -6.65
N ASP A 22 26.11 7.72 -7.88
CA ASP A 22 26.68 8.69 -8.83
C ASP A 22 25.65 9.67 -9.42
N GLU A 23 24.65 10.08 -8.62
CA GLU A 23 23.91 11.34 -8.85
C GLU A 23 23.57 11.98 -7.51
N LEU A 24 24.54 12.67 -6.90
CA LEU A 24 24.25 13.71 -5.91
C LEU A 24 23.68 14.94 -6.64
N GLU A 25 22.63 14.75 -7.46
CA GLU A 25 21.80 15.85 -7.91
C GLU A 25 21.29 16.54 -6.65
N GLN A 26 21.44 17.85 -6.53
CA GLN A 26 20.72 18.58 -5.49
C GLN A 26 19.24 18.51 -5.84
N TRP A 27 18.54 17.54 -5.24
CA TRP A 27 17.11 17.36 -5.41
C TRP A 27 16.40 18.66 -5.03
N THR A 28 15.92 19.39 -6.03
CA THR A 28 15.09 20.57 -5.81
C THR A 28 13.79 20.15 -5.13
N GLN A 29 13.18 21.05 -4.36
CA GLN A 29 11.88 20.77 -3.71
C GLN A 29 10.80 20.38 -4.74
N ALA A 30 10.86 20.94 -5.96
CA ALA A 30 9.96 20.59 -7.05
C ALA A 30 10.19 19.16 -7.55
N SER A 31 11.46 18.73 -7.69
CA SER A 31 11.81 17.36 -8.07
C SER A 31 11.33 16.36 -7.02
N LYS A 32 11.62 16.59 -5.73
CA LYS A 32 11.14 15.75 -4.61
C LYS A 32 9.63 15.58 -4.62
N CYS A 33 8.91 16.69 -4.81
CA CYS A 33 7.45 16.69 -4.82
C CYS A 33 6.89 15.90 -6.01
N ASN A 34 7.44 16.10 -7.21
CA ASN A 34 7.01 15.36 -8.41
C ASN A 34 7.30 13.87 -8.30
N CYS A 35 8.52 13.48 -7.91
CA CYS A 35 8.88 12.08 -7.71
C CYS A 35 7.97 11.41 -6.68
N CYS A 36 7.68 12.09 -5.56
CA CYS A 36 6.76 11.59 -4.56
C CYS A 36 5.36 11.33 -5.13
N LYS A 37 4.79 12.30 -5.86
CA LYS A 37 3.46 12.15 -6.45
C LYS A 37 3.39 10.99 -7.42
N VAL A 38 4.40 10.82 -8.28
CA VAL A 38 4.48 9.69 -9.21
C VAL A 38 4.45 8.37 -8.45
N VAL A 39 5.32 8.19 -7.46
CA VAL A 39 5.37 6.97 -6.65
C VAL A 39 4.04 6.73 -5.92
N MET A 40 3.43 7.77 -5.33
CA MET A 40 2.16 7.64 -4.62
C MET A 40 0.99 7.31 -5.58
N THR A 41 0.99 7.87 -6.78
CA THR A 41 0.02 7.50 -7.83
C THR A 41 0.17 6.03 -8.23
N ASP A 42 1.40 5.55 -8.39
CA ASP A 42 1.66 4.14 -8.72
C ASP A 42 1.23 3.22 -7.57
N ILE A 43 1.55 3.57 -6.32
CA ILE A 43 1.10 2.84 -5.13
C ILE A 43 -0.43 2.75 -5.09
N LYS A 44 -1.13 3.87 -5.32
CA LYS A 44 -2.60 3.91 -5.37
C LYS A 44 -3.13 2.94 -6.43
N ALA A 45 -2.59 3.00 -7.65
CA ALA A 45 -3.01 2.11 -8.73
C ALA A 45 -2.75 0.63 -8.41
N ILE A 46 -1.60 0.33 -7.80
CA ILE A 46 -1.24 -1.02 -7.38
C ILE A 46 -2.22 -1.54 -6.32
N LEU A 47 -2.54 -0.75 -5.30
CA LEU A 47 -3.46 -1.13 -4.22
C LEU A 47 -4.84 -1.45 -4.79
N ILE A 48 -5.43 -0.53 -5.56
CA ILE A 48 -6.74 -0.71 -6.21
C ILE A 48 -6.78 -2.00 -7.04
N ASN A 49 -5.72 -2.24 -7.84
CA ASN A 49 -5.62 -3.43 -8.68
C ASN A 49 -5.48 -4.73 -7.87
N ILE A 50 -4.70 -4.72 -6.79
CA ILE A 50 -4.53 -5.88 -5.91
C ILE A 50 -5.84 -6.19 -5.20
N THR A 51 -6.48 -5.19 -4.60
CA THR A 51 -7.73 -5.34 -3.85
C THR A 51 -8.85 -5.86 -4.74
N GLY A 52 -9.01 -5.32 -5.95
CA GLY A 52 -9.98 -5.83 -6.91
C GLY A 52 -9.73 -7.29 -7.35
N LYS A 53 -8.47 -7.74 -7.36
CA LYS A 53 -8.12 -9.14 -7.67
C LYS A 53 -8.26 -10.09 -6.49
N LEU A 54 -8.20 -9.58 -5.26
CA LEU A 54 -8.27 -10.39 -4.05
C LEU A 54 -9.70 -10.84 -3.73
N GLU A 55 -10.72 -10.05 -4.05
CA GLU A 55 -12.12 -10.39 -3.80
C GLU A 55 -12.50 -11.83 -4.24
N PRO A 56 -12.29 -12.24 -5.51
CA PRO A 56 -12.62 -13.60 -5.93
C PRO A 56 -11.76 -14.68 -5.26
N VAL A 57 -10.54 -14.34 -4.82
CA VAL A 57 -9.68 -15.26 -4.07
C VAL A 57 -10.24 -15.50 -2.67
N PHE A 58 -10.70 -14.45 -2.00
CA PHE A 58 -11.34 -14.54 -0.69
C PHE A 58 -12.66 -15.32 -0.74
N HIS A 59 -13.50 -15.07 -1.74
CA HIS A 59 -14.72 -15.86 -1.94
C HIS A 59 -14.41 -17.37 -2.06
N LYS A 60 -13.40 -17.74 -2.84
CA LYS A 60 -12.99 -19.15 -2.97
C LYS A 60 -12.44 -19.73 -1.67
N ALA A 61 -11.59 -18.98 -0.96
CA ALA A 61 -10.99 -19.43 0.29
C ALA A 61 -12.04 -19.64 1.40
N ILE A 62 -12.98 -18.69 1.53
CA ILE A 62 -14.09 -18.78 2.48
C ILE A 62 -15.03 -19.92 2.11
N GLY A 63 -15.37 -20.07 0.82
CA GLY A 63 -16.13 -21.22 0.34
C GLY A 63 -15.49 -22.55 0.74
N ALA A 64 -14.18 -22.71 0.52
CA ALA A 64 -13.45 -23.92 0.91
C ALA A 64 -13.39 -24.15 2.43
N ALA A 65 -13.27 -23.08 3.23
CA ALA A 65 -13.33 -23.19 4.68
C ALA A 65 -14.74 -23.61 5.16
N CYS A 66 -15.78 -23.03 4.55
CA CYS A 66 -17.18 -23.30 4.84
C CYS A 66 -17.60 -24.74 4.51
N GLN A 67 -16.96 -25.37 3.51
CA GLN A 67 -17.13 -26.80 3.21
C GLN A 67 -16.81 -27.72 4.40
N ARG A 68 -16.10 -27.25 5.43
CA ARG A 68 -15.83 -28.05 6.64
C ARG A 68 -17.01 -28.09 7.62
N TYR A 69 -17.97 -27.17 7.49
CA TYR A 69 -19.02 -26.93 8.48
C TYR A 69 -20.45 -27.12 7.96
N ILE A 70 -20.62 -27.46 6.68
CA ILE A 70 -21.91 -27.62 5.97
C ILE A 70 -22.91 -28.58 6.64
N LYS A 71 -22.44 -29.49 7.49
CA LYS A 71 -23.31 -30.44 8.21
C LYS A 71 -23.90 -29.88 9.51
N ILE A 72 -23.56 -28.64 9.86
CA ILE A 72 -24.00 -27.96 11.07
C ILE A 72 -24.73 -26.69 10.66
N GLN A 73 -26.06 -26.74 10.63
CA GLN A 73 -26.92 -25.67 10.10
C GLN A 73 -26.57 -24.24 10.55
N PRO A 74 -26.23 -23.97 11.82
CA PRO A 74 -25.82 -22.63 12.24
C PRO A 74 -24.61 -22.09 11.47
N PHE A 75 -23.61 -22.95 11.20
CA PHE A 75 -22.41 -22.54 10.49
C PHE A 75 -22.64 -22.38 8.99
N GLU A 76 -23.55 -23.16 8.40
CA GLU A 76 -23.95 -23.03 7.00
C GLU A 76 -24.55 -21.63 6.73
N LYS A 77 -25.51 -21.19 7.55
CA LYS A 77 -26.09 -19.84 7.44
C LYS A 77 -25.09 -18.71 7.65
N ILE A 78 -24.16 -18.87 8.60
CA ILE A 78 -23.09 -17.89 8.81
C ILE A 78 -22.18 -17.80 7.58
N CYS A 79 -21.86 -18.94 6.98
CA CYS A 79 -21.03 -19.03 5.79
C CYS A 79 -21.69 -18.38 4.56
N GLU A 80 -22.98 -18.62 4.33
CA GLU A 80 -23.76 -17.93 3.30
C GLU A 80 -23.75 -16.41 3.53
N PHE A 81 -24.03 -15.96 4.75
CA PHE A 81 -24.04 -14.53 5.07
C PHE A 81 -22.68 -13.86 4.83
N ILE A 82 -21.58 -14.48 5.27
CA ILE A 82 -20.22 -13.96 5.05
C ILE A 82 -19.93 -13.87 3.54
N SER A 83 -20.20 -14.94 2.80
CA SER A 83 -19.88 -15.00 1.38
C SER A 83 -20.74 -14.04 0.58
N GLU A 84 -22.06 -14.01 0.78
CA GLU A 84 -22.99 -13.29 -0.08
C GLU A 84 -23.25 -11.85 0.37
N THR A 85 -23.16 -11.56 1.67
CA THR A 85 -23.57 -10.26 2.22
C THR A 85 -22.40 -9.40 2.71
N LEU A 86 -21.33 -10.01 3.23
CA LEU A 86 -20.24 -9.24 3.85
C LEU A 86 -19.05 -8.99 2.93
N LEU A 87 -18.65 -9.97 2.13
CA LEU A 87 -17.41 -9.87 1.35
C LEU A 87 -17.47 -8.76 0.30
N HIS A 88 -18.49 -8.76 -0.54
CA HIS A 88 -18.58 -7.77 -1.62
C HIS A 88 -18.63 -6.32 -1.09
N PRO A 89 -19.51 -5.96 -0.12
CA PRO A 89 -19.50 -4.61 0.44
C PRO A 89 -18.21 -4.23 1.17
N LEU A 90 -17.51 -5.20 1.77
CA LEU A 90 -16.20 -4.96 2.37
C LEU A 90 -15.17 -4.57 1.30
N PHE A 91 -15.11 -5.30 0.18
CA PHE A 91 -14.19 -4.98 -0.92
C PHE A 91 -14.55 -3.66 -1.62
N GLU A 92 -15.83 -3.37 -1.81
CA GLU A 92 -16.27 -2.04 -2.30
C GLU A 92 -15.82 -0.91 -1.37
N TRP A 93 -15.97 -1.11 -0.05
CA TRP A 93 -15.51 -0.15 0.94
C TRP A 93 -13.99 0.03 0.92
N LEU A 94 -13.22 -1.05 0.78
CA LEU A 94 -11.76 -1.00 0.64
C LEU A 94 -11.33 -0.25 -0.61
N LEU A 95 -11.90 -0.58 -1.77
CA LEU A 95 -11.63 0.11 -3.03
C LEU A 95 -11.96 1.60 -2.96
N LYS A 96 -13.06 1.96 -2.29
CA LYS A 96 -13.40 3.36 -2.05
C LYS A 96 -12.34 4.06 -1.20
N LYS A 97 -11.87 3.42 -0.12
CA LYS A 97 -10.82 3.98 0.76
C LYS A 97 -9.48 4.11 0.07
N GLU A 98 -9.09 3.15 -0.76
CA GLU A 98 -7.89 3.24 -1.59
C GLU A 98 -8.04 4.32 -2.68
N GLY A 99 -9.25 4.52 -3.19
CA GLY A 99 -9.59 5.61 -4.10
C GLY A 99 -9.45 7.00 -3.45
N GLU A 100 -9.62 7.11 -2.13
CA GLU A 100 -9.46 8.34 -1.35
C GLU A 100 -7.98 8.72 -1.11
N ILE A 101 -7.00 7.86 -1.46
CA ILE A 101 -5.58 8.21 -1.43
C ILE A 101 -5.34 9.44 -2.31
N ASP A 102 -4.78 10.49 -1.71
CA ASP A 102 -4.47 11.75 -2.38
C ASP A 102 -2.94 11.94 -2.40
N PRO A 103 -2.28 11.64 -3.54
CA PRO A 103 -0.84 11.78 -3.70
C PRO A 103 -0.31 13.17 -3.34
N GLU A 104 -1.09 14.23 -3.53
CA GLU A 104 -0.68 15.58 -3.12
C GLU A 104 -0.60 15.67 -1.59
N PHE A 105 -1.70 15.34 -0.92
CA PHE A 105 -1.79 15.39 0.54
C PHE A 105 -0.75 14.49 1.21
N ASP A 106 -0.58 13.26 0.73
CA ASP A 106 0.37 12.30 1.30
C ASP A 106 1.81 12.79 1.15
N CYS A 107 2.15 13.37 0.00
CA CYS A 107 3.48 13.96 -0.23
C CYS A 107 3.70 15.25 0.59
N GLN A 108 2.66 16.03 0.86
CA GLN A 108 2.74 17.18 1.78
C GLN A 108 2.91 16.71 3.23
N TYR A 109 2.21 15.65 3.62
CA TYR A 109 2.34 15.02 4.92
C TYR A 109 3.77 14.52 5.16
N MET A 110 4.38 13.87 4.16
CA MET A 110 5.79 13.44 4.17
C MET A 110 6.83 14.57 4.00
N LYS A 111 6.42 15.84 3.92
CA LYS A 111 7.31 17.02 3.70
C LYS A 111 8.05 17.01 2.35
N LEU A 112 7.67 16.14 1.42
CA LEU A 112 8.24 16.08 0.07
C LEU A 112 7.63 17.12 -0.86
N CYS A 113 6.40 17.57 -0.57
CA CYS A 113 5.74 18.69 -1.24
C CYS A 113 5.59 19.92 -0.33
N PRO A 114 5.56 21.14 -0.90
CA PRO A 114 5.28 22.36 -0.14
C PRO A 114 3.91 22.27 0.55
N ARG A 115 3.87 22.61 1.84
CA ARG A 115 2.63 22.60 2.63
C ARG A 115 1.91 23.94 2.51
N PRO A 116 0.58 23.96 2.31
CA PRO A 116 -0.19 25.20 2.37
C PRO A 116 -0.19 25.78 3.78
N LYS A 117 -0.47 27.09 3.90
CA LYS A 117 -0.61 27.75 5.20
C LYS A 117 -1.74 27.08 6.00
N GLY A 118 -1.46 26.74 7.27
CA GLY A 118 -2.44 26.09 8.16
C GLY A 118 -2.50 24.56 8.03
N PHE A 119 -1.63 23.92 7.24
CA PHE A 119 -1.60 22.47 7.10
C PHE A 119 -1.44 21.72 8.43
N GLU A 120 -0.61 22.22 9.35
CA GLU A 120 -0.47 21.61 10.69
C GLU A 120 -1.75 21.68 11.52
N VAL A 121 -2.52 22.75 11.37
CA VAL A 121 -3.84 22.89 12.03
C VAL A 121 -4.81 21.86 11.44
N PHE A 122 -4.77 21.67 10.12
CA PHE A 122 -5.56 20.65 9.43
C PHE A 122 -5.20 19.23 9.90
N LEU A 123 -3.90 18.89 10.00
CA LEU A 123 -3.45 17.59 10.53
C LEU A 123 -3.94 17.34 11.96
N ARG A 124 -3.89 18.35 12.83
CA ARG A 124 -4.41 18.27 14.20
C ARG A 124 -5.92 18.02 14.23
N MET A 125 -6.69 18.65 13.33
CA MET A 125 -8.13 18.39 13.22
C MET A 125 -8.42 16.95 12.77
N LEU A 126 -7.57 16.40 11.89
CA LEU A 126 -7.67 15.01 11.45
C LEU A 126 -7.15 13.98 12.46
N LYS A 127 -6.59 14.42 13.60
CA LYS A 127 -5.96 13.56 14.62
C LYS A 127 -4.86 12.64 14.06
N VAL A 128 -4.16 13.07 13.02
CA VAL A 128 -3.05 12.32 12.43
C VAL A 128 -1.78 12.66 13.23
N ALA A 129 -1.05 11.64 13.69
CA ALA A 129 0.22 11.84 14.41
C ALA A 129 1.27 12.47 13.50
N ASP A 130 2.18 13.29 14.04
CA ASP A 130 3.27 13.88 13.25
C ASP A 130 4.25 12.79 12.75
N VAL A 131 4.60 12.84 11.47
CA VAL A 131 5.66 11.98 10.90
C VAL A 131 7.02 12.43 11.46
N PRO A 132 7.88 11.52 11.93
CA PRO A 132 9.25 11.87 12.31
C PRO A 132 10.00 12.46 11.10
N ASP A 133 10.76 13.53 11.34
CA ASP A 133 11.63 14.11 10.32
C ASP A 133 12.70 13.09 9.91
N PHE A 134 12.67 12.69 8.63
CA PHE A 134 13.77 11.98 8.00
C PHE A 134 14.83 13.01 7.59
N HIS A 135 15.66 13.42 8.57
CA HIS A 135 16.87 14.21 8.36
C HIS A 135 18.09 13.32 8.20
#